data_AF-A0A7S0A6L8-F1
#
_entry.id   AF-A0A7S0A6L8-F1
#
_cell.length_a   1.000
_cell.length_b   1.000
_cell.length_c   1.000
_cell.angle_alpha   90.00
_cell.angle_beta   90.00
_cell.angle_gamma   90.00
#
_symmetry.space_group_name_H-M   'P 1'
#
loop_
_entity.id
_entity.type
_entity.pdbx_description
1 polymer ?
#
loop_
_entity_poly.entity_id
_entity_poly.type
_entity_poly.pdbx_seq_one_letter_code
_entity_poly.pdbx_strand_id
1 'polypeptide(L)'
;GGYSEFLESCDVNGAVKKMMLDYLNGTNNFSEQCTFLPQAEFFDGPYGITLPVNNRLFPESMNKVFLEHGYGDFVIQRQDVLHVRKCPDVWAADLDAETRALVKQVYARDFELLCKHFGYCDREENCCIYQVPAMCPAKLIKAGYEGRPL
;
A
#
# COMPACT_ATOMS: atom_id res chain seq x y z
N GLY A 1 -14.99 7.72 -0.14
CA GLY A 1 -15.08 6.32 -0.54
C GLY A 1 -16.29 5.68 0.08
N GLY A 2 -16.92 4.76 -0.67
CA GLY A 2 -18.21 4.14 -0.39
C GLY A 2 -18.18 2.95 0.56
N TYR A 3 -17.50 3.10 1.71
CA TYR A 3 -17.39 2.06 2.74
C TYR A 3 -17.58 2.66 4.15
N SER A 4 -18.50 3.62 4.28
CA SER A 4 -18.74 4.34 5.55
C SER A 4 -19.10 3.40 6.70
N GLU A 5 -19.84 2.33 6.40
CA GLU A 5 -20.28 1.32 7.35
C GLU A 5 -19.12 0.55 8.00
N PHE A 6 -18.04 0.28 7.25
CA PHE A 6 -16.84 -0.37 7.79
C PHE A 6 -15.96 0.61 8.54
N LEU A 7 -15.98 1.88 8.13
CA LEU A 7 -15.17 2.93 8.71
C LEU A 7 -15.64 3.31 10.14
N GLU A 8 -16.93 3.15 10.45
CA GLU A 8 -17.47 3.41 11.79
C GLU A 8 -17.01 2.38 12.83
N SER A 9 -16.88 1.11 12.44
CA SER A 9 -16.45 0.01 13.30
C SER A 9 -14.95 -0.32 13.22
N CYS A 10 -14.21 0.38 12.35
CA CYS A 10 -12.83 0.03 12.00
C CYS A 10 -12.67 -1.40 11.46
N ASP A 11 -13.68 -1.94 10.78
CA ASP A 11 -13.64 -3.26 10.14
C ASP A 11 -12.90 -3.20 8.79
N VAL A 12 -11.59 -3.00 8.85
CA VAL A 12 -10.73 -2.95 7.66
C VAL A 12 -10.73 -4.29 6.92
N ASN A 13 -10.79 -5.41 7.65
CA ASN A 13 -10.84 -6.74 7.05
C ASN A 13 -12.09 -6.91 6.18
N GLY A 14 -13.28 -6.57 6.70
CA GLY A 14 -14.53 -6.61 5.96
C GLY A 14 -14.52 -5.70 4.74
N ALA A 15 -14.01 -4.48 4.88
CA ALA A 15 -13.90 -3.53 3.76
C ALA A 15 -13.00 -4.08 2.64
N VAL A 16 -11.80 -4.57 2.98
CA VAL A 16 -10.85 -5.13 2.00
C VAL A 16 -11.42 -6.39 1.35
N LYS A 17 -12.02 -7.30 2.13
CA LYS A 17 -12.66 -8.51 1.60
C LYS A 17 -13.74 -8.17 0.59
N LYS A 18 -14.64 -7.25 0.92
CA LYS A 18 -15.70 -6.79 0.02
C LYS A 18 -15.11 -6.19 -1.26
N MET A 19 -14.11 -5.32 -1.13
CA MET A 19 -13.45 -4.69 -2.27
C MET A 19 -12.83 -5.72 -3.24
N MET A 20 -12.15 -6.75 -2.72
CA MET A 20 -11.57 -7.80 -3.56
C MET A 20 -12.64 -8.64 -4.27
N LEU A 21 -13.72 -8.98 -3.58
CA LEU A 21 -14.83 -9.73 -4.15
C LEU A 21 -15.56 -8.93 -5.24
N ASP A 22 -15.81 -7.63 -5.01
CA ASP A 22 -16.44 -6.75 -5.99
C ASP A 22 -15.56 -6.62 -7.26
N TYR A 23 -14.23 -6.54 -7.09
CA TYR A 23 -13.28 -6.55 -8.22
C TYR A 23 -13.35 -7.88 -8.99
N LEU A 24 -13.25 -9.02 -8.31
CA LEU A 24 -13.26 -10.34 -8.96
C LEU A 24 -14.58 -10.67 -9.66
N ASN A 25 -15.70 -10.18 -9.15
CA ASN A 25 -17.02 -10.38 -9.75
C ASN A 25 -17.28 -9.50 -10.98
N GLY A 26 -16.35 -8.62 -11.35
CA GLY A 26 -16.49 -7.73 -12.50
C GLY A 26 -17.53 -6.62 -12.30
N THR A 27 -18.10 -6.50 -11.11
CA THR A 27 -19.14 -5.51 -10.81
C THR A 27 -18.56 -4.11 -10.67
N ASN A 28 -17.27 -3.99 -10.37
CA ASN A 28 -16.62 -2.71 -10.18
C ASN A 28 -15.10 -2.73 -10.44
N ASN A 29 -14.71 -3.04 -11.68
CA ASN A 29 -13.28 -3.06 -12.06
C ASN A 29 -12.58 -1.72 -11.88
N PHE A 30 -13.31 -0.60 -11.87
CA PHE A 30 -12.78 0.76 -11.67
C PHE A 30 -13.19 1.34 -10.31
N SER A 31 -13.36 0.48 -9.30
CA SER A 31 -13.86 0.90 -7.99
C SER A 31 -13.04 2.05 -7.40
N GLU A 32 -13.75 2.93 -6.70
CA GLU A 32 -13.15 4.09 -6.03
C GLU A 32 -12.33 4.98 -6.98
N GLN A 33 -12.86 5.24 -8.18
CA GLN A 33 -12.22 6.08 -9.20
C GLN A 33 -10.82 5.58 -9.58
N CYS A 34 -10.69 4.27 -9.76
CA CYS A 34 -9.44 3.59 -10.12
C CYS A 34 -8.35 3.59 -9.02
N THR A 35 -8.67 4.03 -7.79
CA THR A 35 -7.67 4.14 -6.70
C THR A 35 -7.01 2.81 -6.34
N PHE A 36 -7.73 1.70 -6.51
CA PHE A 36 -7.29 0.36 -6.09
C PHE A 36 -6.99 -0.58 -7.26
N LEU A 37 -6.78 -0.05 -8.46
CA LEU A 37 -6.37 -0.87 -9.60
C LEU A 37 -5.00 -1.52 -9.38
N PRO A 38 -4.81 -2.77 -9.84
CA PRO A 38 -3.48 -3.38 -9.93
C PRO A 38 -2.52 -2.48 -10.69
N GLN A 39 -1.41 -2.11 -10.05
CA GLN A 39 -0.37 -1.26 -10.63
C GLN A 39 0.33 -1.96 -11.80
N ALA A 40 0.33 -3.29 -11.82
CA ALA A 40 0.90 -4.05 -12.93
C ALA A 40 0.29 -3.69 -14.29
N GLU A 41 -0.99 -3.32 -14.32
CA GLU A 41 -1.64 -2.88 -15.57
C GLU A 41 -1.03 -1.58 -16.11
N PHE A 42 -0.55 -0.70 -15.23
CA PHE A 42 0.13 0.54 -15.61
C PHE A 42 1.61 0.34 -15.92
N PHE A 43 2.28 -0.71 -15.42
CA PHE A 43 3.66 -1.02 -15.75
C PHE A 43 3.79 -1.76 -17.08
N ASP A 44 2.89 -2.69 -17.35
CA ASP A 44 3.01 -3.60 -18.51
C ASP A 44 2.29 -3.07 -19.76
N GLY A 45 1.61 -1.93 -19.66
CA GLY A 45 0.97 -1.27 -20.79
C GLY A 45 1.96 -0.67 -21.80
N PRO A 46 1.49 -0.31 -23.02
CA PRO A 46 2.35 0.26 -24.09
C PRO A 46 2.96 1.62 -23.73
N TYR A 47 2.40 2.31 -22.73
CA TYR A 47 2.91 3.55 -22.16
C TYR A 47 3.30 3.35 -20.69
N GLY A 48 3.86 2.18 -20.40
CA GLY A 48 4.06 1.71 -19.05
C GLY A 48 4.89 2.65 -18.18
N ILE A 49 4.59 2.69 -16.88
CA ILE A 49 5.40 3.43 -15.90
C ILE A 49 6.84 2.91 -15.96
N THR A 50 7.80 3.82 -16.18
CA THR A 50 9.23 3.48 -16.26
C THR A 50 9.99 3.70 -14.96
N LEU A 51 9.37 4.40 -14.00
CA LEU A 51 10.01 4.83 -12.76
C LEU A 51 9.27 4.25 -11.54
N PRO A 52 9.77 3.16 -10.96
CA PRO A 52 9.17 2.58 -9.77
C PRO A 52 9.59 3.35 -8.51
N VAL A 53 8.61 3.74 -7.67
CA VAL A 53 8.86 4.40 -6.38
C VAL A 53 8.51 3.44 -5.24
N ASN A 54 9.46 3.26 -4.32
CA ASN A 54 9.27 2.33 -3.19
C ASN A 54 8.46 2.98 -2.07
N ASN A 55 7.16 2.70 -2.01
CA ASN A 55 6.29 3.29 -1.01
C ASN A 55 6.62 2.86 0.44
N ARG A 56 7.26 1.69 0.66
CA ARG A 56 7.67 1.26 2.00
C ARG A 56 8.72 2.19 2.63
N LEU A 57 9.48 2.89 1.79
CA LEU A 57 10.51 3.86 2.18
C LEU A 57 10.06 5.31 1.94
N PHE A 58 8.77 5.56 1.78
CA PHE A 58 8.27 6.93 1.62
C PHE A 58 8.42 7.71 2.94
N PRO A 59 8.88 8.99 2.95
CA PRO A 59 9.12 9.84 1.78
C PRO A 59 10.53 9.76 1.16
N GLU A 60 11.47 9.07 1.81
CA GLU A 60 12.87 9.02 1.38
C GLU A 60 13.05 8.52 -0.06
N SER A 61 12.33 7.46 -0.45
CA SER A 61 12.38 6.94 -1.83
C SER A 61 11.91 7.96 -2.87
N MET A 62 10.87 8.74 -2.58
CA MET A 62 10.37 9.76 -3.48
C MET A 62 11.30 10.99 -3.54
N ASN A 63 11.87 11.38 -2.39
CA ASN A 63 12.86 12.46 -2.36
C ASN A 63 14.12 12.12 -3.16
N LYS A 64 14.57 10.85 -3.13
CA LYS A 64 15.65 10.39 -4.00
C LYS A 64 15.30 10.55 -5.48
N VAL A 65 14.09 10.18 -5.86
CA VAL A 65 13.58 10.36 -7.23
C VAL A 65 13.56 11.84 -7.62
N PHE A 66 13.05 12.74 -6.77
CA PHE A 66 13.07 14.17 -7.05
C PHE A 66 14.49 14.69 -7.29
N LEU A 67 15.43 14.32 -6.42
CA LEU A 67 16.82 14.73 -6.57
C LEU A 67 17.45 14.22 -7.89
N GLU A 68 17.27 12.95 -8.21
CA GLU A 68 17.82 12.32 -9.42
C GLU A 68 17.27 12.92 -10.72
N HIS A 69 16.07 13.50 -10.67
CA HIS A 69 15.40 14.12 -11.82
C HIS A 69 15.47 15.66 -11.83
N GLY A 70 16.34 16.27 -11.03
CA GLY A 70 16.61 17.72 -11.06
C GLY A 70 15.66 18.58 -10.22
N TYR A 71 14.82 17.97 -9.39
CA TYR A 71 13.92 18.64 -8.46
C TYR A 71 14.55 18.77 -7.06
N GLY A 72 15.80 19.22 -6.97
CA GLY A 72 16.55 19.27 -5.71
C GLY A 72 15.92 20.15 -4.62
N ASP A 73 15.11 21.14 -5.01
CA ASP A 73 14.36 22.01 -4.09
C ASP A 73 13.05 21.37 -3.58
N PHE A 74 12.62 20.25 -4.17
CA PHE A 74 11.43 19.51 -3.76
C PHE A 74 11.83 18.42 -2.77
N VAL A 75 11.67 18.73 -1.49
CA VAL A 75 11.89 17.77 -0.41
C VAL A 75 10.61 17.61 0.38
N ILE A 76 10.00 16.42 0.28
CA ILE A 76 8.87 16.03 1.11
C ILE A 76 9.39 15.83 2.53
N GLN A 77 8.99 16.72 3.44
CA GLN A 77 9.29 16.55 4.84
C GLN A 77 8.26 15.63 5.49
N ARG A 78 8.67 14.92 6.54
CA ARG A 78 7.76 13.98 7.25
C ARG A 78 6.52 14.69 7.79
N GLN A 79 6.64 15.95 8.22
CA GLN A 79 5.51 16.76 8.70
C GLN A 79 4.51 17.15 7.61
N ASP A 80 4.91 17.11 6.34
CA ASP A 80 4.06 17.48 5.21
C ASP A 80 3.22 16.29 4.71
N VAL A 81 3.49 15.08 5.22
CA VAL A 81 2.77 13.88 4.82
C VAL A 81 1.42 13.82 5.52
N LEU A 82 0.36 13.97 4.71
CA LEU A 82 -1.01 13.75 5.16
C LEU A 82 -1.34 12.26 5.15
N HIS A 83 -1.80 11.74 6.29
CA HIS A 83 -2.30 10.38 6.40
C HIS A 83 -3.70 10.33 7.01
N VAL A 84 -4.51 9.37 6.57
CA VAL A 84 -5.85 9.13 7.12
C VAL A 84 -5.71 8.56 8.52
N ARG A 85 -6.10 9.32 9.53
CA ARG A 85 -5.92 8.94 10.95
C ARG A 85 -7.02 8.05 11.53
N LYS A 86 -8.00 7.63 10.71
CA LYS A 86 -9.12 6.81 11.20
C LYS A 86 -8.68 5.34 11.19
N CYS A 87 -8.72 4.69 12.35
CA CYS A 87 -8.31 3.29 12.59
C CYS A 87 -6.79 3.01 12.52
N PRO A 88 -5.92 3.75 13.27
CA PRO A 88 -4.46 3.66 13.14
C PRO A 88 -3.84 2.37 13.70
N ASP A 89 -4.61 1.58 14.47
CA ASP A 89 -4.12 0.34 15.09
C ASP A 89 -4.45 -0.93 14.31
N VAL A 90 -5.05 -0.79 13.12
CA VAL A 90 -5.35 -1.89 12.20
C VAL A 90 -4.34 -1.90 11.04
N TRP A 91 -3.80 -3.07 10.70
CA TRP A 91 -2.78 -3.22 9.64
C TRP A 91 -2.87 -4.57 8.91
N ALA A 92 -1.93 -4.83 8.00
CA ALA A 92 -1.93 -6.01 7.14
C ALA A 92 -2.04 -7.35 7.88
N ALA A 93 -1.48 -7.47 9.10
CA ALA A 93 -1.54 -8.71 9.86
C ALA A 93 -2.89 -8.96 10.56
N ASP A 94 -3.76 -7.94 10.64
CA ASP A 94 -5.11 -8.11 11.20
C ASP A 94 -6.10 -8.66 10.14
N LEU A 95 -5.67 -8.83 8.89
CA LEU A 95 -6.47 -9.48 7.85
C LEU A 95 -6.54 -10.99 8.07
N ASP A 96 -7.75 -11.54 7.92
CA ASP A 96 -7.95 -12.98 7.99
C ASP A 96 -7.35 -13.71 6.77
N ALA A 97 -7.20 -15.03 6.88
CA ALA A 97 -6.54 -15.85 5.86
C ALA A 97 -7.26 -15.78 4.49
N GLU A 98 -8.59 -15.70 4.51
CA GLU A 98 -9.42 -15.58 3.30
C GLU A 98 -9.15 -14.24 2.60
N THR A 99 -9.17 -13.14 3.34
CA THR A 99 -8.94 -11.79 2.82
C THR A 99 -7.54 -11.66 2.25
N ARG A 100 -6.53 -12.21 2.95
CA ARG A 100 -5.15 -12.25 2.43
C ARG A 100 -5.05 -13.07 1.15
N ALA A 101 -5.76 -14.19 1.05
CA ALA A 101 -5.80 -15.00 -0.17
C ALA A 101 -6.42 -14.22 -1.35
N LEU A 102 -7.52 -13.50 -1.11
CA LEU A 102 -8.16 -12.65 -2.11
C LEU A 102 -7.24 -11.52 -2.59
N VAL A 103 -6.55 -10.82 -1.67
CA VAL A 103 -5.57 -9.78 -2.02
C VAL A 103 -4.45 -10.35 -2.89
N LYS A 104 -3.90 -11.52 -2.52
CA LYS A 104 -2.86 -12.20 -3.30
C LYS A 104 -3.33 -12.65 -4.67
N GLN A 105 -4.62 -12.99 -4.81
CA GLN A 105 -5.21 -13.35 -6.11
C GLN A 105 -5.36 -12.11 -7.00
N VAL A 106 -5.91 -11.01 -6.48
CA VAL A 106 -6.15 -9.78 -7.26
C VAL A 106 -4.85 -9.11 -7.67
N TYR A 107 -3.88 -8.99 -6.75
CA TYR A 107 -2.63 -8.27 -6.96
C TYR A 107 -1.43 -9.20 -7.26
N ALA A 108 -1.67 -10.41 -7.80
CA ALA A 108 -0.62 -11.41 -7.99
C ALA A 108 0.59 -10.88 -8.78
N ARG A 109 0.33 -10.10 -9.85
CA ARG A 109 1.36 -9.49 -10.70
C ARG A 109 2.07 -8.32 -10.01
N ASP A 110 1.38 -7.56 -9.17
CA ASP A 110 1.99 -6.50 -8.38
C ASP A 110 3.04 -7.05 -7.41
N PHE A 111 2.78 -8.20 -6.79
CA PHE A 111 3.80 -8.88 -5.96
C PHE A 111 5.05 -9.26 -6.77
N GLU A 112 4.89 -9.64 -8.04
CA GLU A 112 6.02 -9.93 -8.93
C GLU A 112 6.81 -8.66 -9.27
N LEU A 113 6.12 -7.54 -9.49
CA LEU A 113 6.78 -6.25 -9.70
C LEU A 113 7.51 -5.76 -8.45
N LEU A 114 6.94 -5.93 -7.26
CA LEU A 114 7.60 -5.60 -6.00
C LEU A 114 8.89 -6.42 -5.82
N CYS A 115 8.85 -7.72 -6.11
CA CYS A 115 10.03 -8.58 -6.07
C CYS A 115 11.07 -8.13 -7.11
N LYS A 116 10.65 -7.89 -8.36
CA LYS A 116 11.53 -7.49 -9.47
C LYS A 116 12.24 -6.15 -9.21
N HIS A 117 11.53 -5.15 -8.72
CA HIS A 117 12.05 -3.79 -8.60
C HIS A 117 12.67 -3.47 -7.24
N PHE A 118 12.20 -4.12 -6.17
CA PHE A 118 12.60 -3.79 -4.80
C PHE A 118 13.06 -5.00 -3.97
N GLY A 119 13.05 -6.22 -4.52
CA GLY A 119 13.47 -7.43 -3.83
C GLY A 119 12.46 -7.96 -2.81
N TYR A 120 11.24 -7.41 -2.77
CA TYR A 120 10.17 -7.84 -1.86
C TYR A 120 9.45 -9.07 -2.41
N CYS A 121 10.07 -10.23 -2.22
CA CYS A 121 9.60 -11.49 -2.80
C CYS A 121 8.76 -12.35 -1.84
N ASP A 122 8.72 -12.03 -0.56
CA ASP A 122 7.85 -12.71 0.41
C ASP A 122 6.41 -12.19 0.30
N ARG A 123 5.53 -13.01 -0.26
CA ARG A 123 4.10 -12.72 -0.42
C ARG A 123 3.31 -12.82 0.89
N GLU A 124 3.90 -13.37 1.94
CA GLU A 124 3.28 -13.47 3.26
C GLU A 124 3.70 -12.34 4.22
N GLU A 125 4.70 -11.54 3.83
CA GLU A 125 5.25 -10.46 4.63
C GLU A 125 4.19 -9.41 4.95
N ASN A 126 4.03 -9.11 6.24
CA ASN A 126 3.26 -7.95 6.68
C ASN A 126 4.16 -6.72 6.67
N CYS A 127 3.69 -5.66 6.02
CA CYS A 127 4.40 -4.38 5.98
C CYS A 127 3.51 -3.23 6.48
N CYS A 128 4.17 -2.20 6.99
CA CYS A 128 3.57 -0.89 7.26
C CYS A 128 4.62 0.18 6.94
N ILE A 129 4.20 1.43 6.71
CA ILE A 129 5.10 2.52 6.27
C ILE A 129 5.54 3.32 7.50
N TYR A 130 6.64 2.89 8.12
CA TYR A 130 7.07 3.38 9.44
C TYR A 130 7.47 4.86 9.47
N GLN A 131 7.88 5.42 8.34
CA GLN A 131 8.26 6.83 8.24
C GLN A 131 7.07 7.77 8.07
N VAL A 132 5.87 7.23 7.83
CA VAL A 132 4.64 8.01 7.74
C VAL A 132 3.89 7.94 9.07
N PRO A 133 3.63 9.09 9.72
CA PRO A 133 2.91 9.11 10.99
C PRO A 133 1.57 8.38 10.91
N ALA A 134 1.33 7.51 11.89
CA ALA A 134 0.11 6.70 12.03
C ALA A 134 -0.16 5.64 10.94
N MET A 135 0.78 5.36 10.02
CA MET A 135 0.68 4.25 9.07
C MET A 135 1.15 2.90 9.61
N CYS A 136 1.80 2.90 10.77
CA CYS A 136 2.13 1.71 11.53
C CYS A 136 1.41 1.77 12.88
N PRO A 137 0.73 0.69 13.30
CA PRO A 137 0.16 0.61 14.63
C PRO A 137 1.22 0.89 15.71
N ALA A 138 0.84 1.68 16.72
CA ALA A 138 1.76 2.05 17.81
C ALA A 138 2.26 0.80 18.57
N LYS A 139 1.45 -0.27 18.60
CA LYS A 139 1.81 -1.58 19.16
C LYS A 139 3.06 -2.19 18.51
N LEU A 140 3.31 -1.95 17.22
CA LEU A 140 4.49 -2.46 16.52
C LEU A 140 5.74 -1.67 16.86
N ILE A 141 5.63 -0.33 16.86
CA ILE A 141 6.76 0.55 17.19
C ILE A 141 7.24 0.27 18.62
N LYS A 142 6.31 0.10 19.58
CA LYS A 142 6.64 -0.24 20.97
C LYS A 142 7.28 -1.62 21.14
N ALA A 143 7.01 -2.55 20.23
CA ALA A 143 7.58 -3.90 20.25
C ALA A 143 9.00 -3.96 19.65
N GLY A 144 9.62 -2.82 19.32
CA GLY A 144 10.94 -2.78 18.69
C GLY A 144 10.90 -3.15 17.20
N TYR A 145 9.73 -3.09 16.56
CA TYR A 145 9.63 -3.21 15.12
C TYR A 145 10.18 -1.93 14.49
N GLU A 146 11.47 -1.94 14.17
CA GLU A 146 12.11 -0.84 13.43
C GLU A 146 11.74 -0.83 11.94
N GLY A 147 10.87 -1.77 11.51
CA GLY A 147 10.57 -2.00 10.10
C GLY A 147 11.85 -2.36 9.39
N ARG A 148 12.24 -3.65 9.41
CA ARG A 148 13.57 -4.11 8.97
C ARG A 148 14.04 -3.28 7.77
N PRO A 149 15.01 -2.38 7.95
CA PRO A 149 15.73 -1.85 6.83
C PRO A 149 16.54 -3.03 6.30
N LEU A 150 16.23 -3.46 5.07
CA LEU A 150 17.16 -4.27 4.30
C LEU A 150 18.33 -3.37 3.88
#